data_AF-A0A0Q8R5U9-F1
#
_entry.id   AF-A0A0Q8R5U9-F1
#
_cell.length_a   1.000
_cell.length_b   1.000
_cell.length_c   1.000
_cell.angle_alpha   90.00
_cell.angle_beta   90.00
_cell.angle_gamma   90.00
#
_symmetry.space_group_name_H-M   'P 1'
#
loop_
_entity.id
_entity.type
_entity.pdbx_description
1 polymer ?
#
loop_
_entity_poly.entity_id
_entity_poly.type
_entity_poly.pdbx_seq_one_letter_code
_entity_poly.pdbx_strand_id
1 'polypeptide(L)'
;MDNQEIISLYETVADITDQMLAAARTGDWEQLAALESRCSSQVEIIKRNDQPREPLTQTAREHKTRIIKKILEDDRQIRDITEPWMARLSAMMKSNGTERKLAQTYGANQNG
;
A
#
# COMPACT_ATOMS: atom_id res chain seq x y z
N MET A 1 -25.64 -7.72 3.70
CA MET A 1 -25.16 -7.29 5.02
C MET A 1 -26.07 -6.21 5.54
N ASP A 2 -26.26 -6.13 6.85
CA ASP A 2 -26.91 -4.98 7.46
C ASP A 2 -25.94 -3.78 7.56
N ASN A 3 -26.44 -2.65 8.07
CA ASN A 3 -25.65 -1.42 8.17
C ASN A 3 -24.44 -1.58 9.10
N GLN A 4 -24.54 -2.37 10.17
CA GLN A 4 -23.47 -2.54 11.14
C GLN A 4 -22.36 -3.43 10.57
N GLU A 5 -22.73 -4.53 9.94
CA GLU A 5 -21.81 -5.46 9.28
C GLU A 5 -20.95 -4.75 8.23
N ILE A 6 -21.54 -3.85 7.44
CA ILE A 6 -20.80 -3.07 6.43
C ILE A 6 -19.81 -2.13 7.12
N ILE A 7 -20.22 -1.40 8.15
CA ILE A 7 -19.34 -0.48 8.87
C ILE A 7 -18.14 -1.22 9.47
N SER A 8 -18.38 -2.38 10.09
CA SER A 8 -17.30 -3.18 10.69
C SER A 8 -16.28 -3.69 9.65
N LEU A 9 -16.69 -3.96 8.41
CA LEU A 9 -15.72 -4.27 7.34
C LEU A 9 -14.80 -3.08 7.03
N TYR A 10 -15.37 -1.87 6.94
CA TYR A 10 -14.56 -0.67 6.71
C TYR A 10 -13.65 -0.36 7.89
N GLU A 11 -14.13 -0.53 9.13
CA GLU A 11 -13.31 -0.37 10.35
C GLU A 11 -12.14 -1.35 10.37
N THR A 12 -12.37 -2.60 9.94
CA THR A 12 -11.32 -3.62 9.83
C THR A 12 -10.22 -3.20 8.85
N VAL A 13 -10.60 -2.66 7.69
CA VAL A 13 -9.61 -2.14 6.72
C VAL A 13 -8.84 -0.96 7.31
N ALA A 14 -9.53 -0.04 8.00
CA ALA A 14 -8.89 1.12 8.62
C ALA A 14 -7.91 0.77 9.75
N ASP A 15 -8.17 -0.32 10.49
CA ASP A 15 -7.25 -0.87 11.50
C ASP A 15 -6.01 -1.50 10.83
N ILE A 16 -6.21 -2.25 9.74
CA ILE A 16 -5.09 -2.82 8.99
C ILE A 16 -4.23 -1.72 8.37
N THR A 17 -4.81 -0.68 7.78
CA THR A 17 -4.02 0.43 7.20
C THR A 17 -3.28 1.24 8.27
N ASP A 18 -3.83 1.35 9.48
CA ASP A 18 -3.14 1.96 10.63
C ASP A 18 -1.88 1.16 11.00
N GLN A 19 -2.01 -0.17 11.07
CA GLN A 19 -0.89 -1.08 11.32
C GLN A 19 0.14 -1.03 10.19
N MET A 20 -0.30 -0.91 8.93
CA MET A 20 0.61 -0.73 7.78
C MET A 20 1.40 0.57 7.91
N LEU A 21 0.74 1.66 8.27
CA LEU A 21 1.41 2.95 8.49
C LEU A 21 2.43 2.86 9.64
N ALA A 22 2.08 2.18 10.73
CA ALA A 22 3.01 1.95 11.83
C ALA A 22 4.25 1.14 11.38
N ALA A 23 4.05 0.03 10.65
CA ALA A 23 5.13 -0.79 10.11
C ALA A 23 6.03 -0.01 9.13
N ALA A 24 5.43 0.79 8.25
CA ALA A 24 6.18 1.64 7.32
C ALA A 24 7.04 2.67 8.07
N ARG A 25 6.50 3.30 9.13
CA ARG A 25 7.24 4.28 9.96
C ARG A 25 8.42 3.64 10.71
N THR A 26 8.31 2.38 11.12
CA THR A 26 9.40 1.65 11.78
C THR A 26 10.35 0.95 10.80
N GLY A 27 10.04 0.95 9.49
CA GLY A 27 10.82 0.25 8.48
C GLY A 27 10.68 -1.28 8.53
N ASP A 28 9.61 -1.80 9.13
CA ASP A 28 9.32 -3.23 9.18
C ASP A 28 8.65 -3.68 7.89
N TRP A 29 9.47 -3.89 6.85
CA TRP A 29 8.99 -4.19 5.51
C TRP A 29 8.34 -5.57 5.38
N GLU A 30 8.75 -6.54 6.20
CA GLU A 30 8.15 -7.87 6.21
C GLU A 30 6.73 -7.80 6.77
N GLN A 31 6.56 -7.13 7.91
CA GLN A 31 5.23 -6.90 8.49
C GLN A 31 4.35 -6.06 7.56
N LEU A 32 4.90 -5.03 6.91
CA LEU A 32 4.17 -4.22 5.94
C LEU A 32 3.62 -5.06 4.79
N ALA A 33 4.43 -5.95 4.20
CA ALA A 33 4.01 -6.84 3.11
C ALA A 33 2.95 -7.86 3.56
N ALA A 34 3.08 -8.41 4.77
CA ALA A 34 2.08 -9.32 5.35
C ALA A 34 0.73 -8.61 5.57
N LEU A 35 0.77 -7.37 6.06
CA LEU A 35 -0.43 -6.55 6.26
C LEU A 35 -1.07 -6.11 4.95
N GLU A 36 -0.28 -5.80 3.91
CA GLU A 36 -0.79 -5.48 2.57
C GLU A 36 -1.63 -6.63 1.99
N SER A 37 -1.16 -7.88 2.12
CA SER A 37 -1.90 -9.06 1.68
C SER A 37 -3.24 -9.21 2.41
N ARG A 38 -3.26 -8.96 3.72
CA ARG A 38 -4.48 -8.96 4.54
C ARG A 38 -5.43 -7.83 4.14
N CYS A 39 -4.90 -6.63 3.94
CA CYS A 39 -5.67 -5.45 3.50
C CYS A 39 -6.36 -5.72 2.15
N SER A 40 -5.60 -6.21 1.17
CA SER A 40 -6.12 -6.58 -0.15
C SER A 40 -7.27 -7.58 -0.06
N SER A 41 -7.12 -8.61 0.78
CA SER A 41 -8.17 -9.61 1.00
C SER A 41 -9.45 -9.00 1.59
N GLN A 42 -9.34 -8.07 2.55
CA GLN A 42 -10.49 -7.37 3.14
C GLN A 42 -11.16 -6.42 2.15
N VAL A 43 -10.36 -5.69 1.35
CA VAL A 43 -10.88 -4.82 0.29
C VAL A 43 -11.67 -5.62 -0.75
N GLU A 44 -11.22 -6.83 -1.11
CA GLU A 44 -11.97 -7.72 -2.00
C GLU A 44 -13.30 -8.19 -1.38
N ILE A 45 -13.35 -8.43 -0.07
CA ILE A 45 -14.60 -8.72 0.63
C ILE A 45 -15.55 -7.52 0.55
N ILE A 46 -15.06 -6.30 0.79
CA ILE A 46 -15.86 -5.08 0.63
C ILE A 46 -16.41 -4.99 -0.79
N LYS A 47 -15.56 -5.10 -1.83
CA LYS A 47 -16.01 -5.00 -3.24
C LYS A 47 -17.13 -5.98 -3.58
N ARG A 48 -17.09 -7.20 -3.02
CA ARG A 48 -18.11 -8.22 -3.25
C ARG A 48 -19.39 -7.99 -2.45
N ASN A 49 -19.31 -7.27 -1.33
CA ASN A 49 -20.40 -7.17 -0.35
C ASN A 49 -20.87 -5.73 -0.05
N ASP A 50 -20.37 -4.71 -0.74
CA ASP A 50 -20.73 -3.29 -0.52
C ASP A 50 -22.15 -2.92 -0.98
N GLN A 51 -23.04 -3.91 -1.07
CA GLN A 51 -24.47 -3.75 -1.31
C GLN A 51 -25.23 -4.11 -0.02
N PRO A 52 -25.62 -3.11 0.78
CA PRO A 52 -26.48 -3.30 1.93
C PRO A 52 -27.81 -3.98 1.55
N ARG A 53 -28.36 -4.80 2.45
CA ARG A 53 -29.74 -5.33 2.29
C ARG A 53 -30.79 -4.22 2.35
N GLU A 54 -30.51 -3.18 3.12
CA GLU A 54 -31.32 -1.98 3.27
C GLU A 54 -30.46 -0.74 3.08
N PRO A 55 -30.98 0.38 2.53
CA PRO A 55 -30.20 1.60 2.39
C PRO A 55 -29.52 2.01 3.69
N LEU A 56 -28.23 2.36 3.62
CA LEU A 56 -27.48 2.87 4.77
C LEU A 56 -28.21 4.06 5.40
N THR A 57 -28.33 4.10 6.72
CA THR A 57 -28.82 5.29 7.43
C THR A 57 -27.88 6.48 7.19
N GLN A 58 -28.36 7.71 7.43
CA GLN A 58 -27.51 8.90 7.31
C GLN A 58 -26.26 8.80 8.20
N THR A 59 -26.42 8.38 9.45
CA THR A 59 -25.32 8.16 10.39
C THR A 59 -24.33 7.12 9.88
N ALA A 60 -24.81 6.01 9.31
CA ALA A 60 -23.93 4.98 8.76
C ALA A 60 -23.16 5.49 7.53
N ARG A 61 -23.80 6.29 6.65
CA ARG A 61 -23.11 6.92 5.52
C ARG A 61 -22.00 7.85 5.97
N GLU A 62 -22.28 8.74 6.92
CA GLU A 62 -21.29 9.67 7.49
C GLU A 62 -20.13 8.92 8.14
N HIS A 63 -20.43 7.83 8.87
CA HIS A 63 -19.41 7.01 9.49
C HIS A 63 -18.52 6.33 8.44
N LYS A 64 -19.12 5.67 7.44
CA LYS A 64 -18.40 5.06 6.31
C LYS A 64 -17.49 6.07 5.61
N THR A 65 -17.99 7.28 5.32
CA THR A 65 -17.18 8.35 4.71
C THR A 65 -15.98 8.74 5.57
N ARG A 66 -16.15 8.83 6.89
CA ARG A 66 -15.04 9.16 7.81
C ARG A 66 -13.96 8.08 7.77
N ILE A 67 -14.37 6.81 7.78
CA ILE A 67 -13.45 5.67 7.74
C ILE A 67 -12.67 5.64 6.42
N ILE A 68 -13.36 5.82 5.28
CA ILE A 68 -12.71 5.88 3.96
C ILE A 68 -11.67 7.00 3.91
N LYS A 69 -11.97 8.18 4.46
CA LYS A 69 -10.99 9.28 4.51
C LYS A 69 -9.75 8.93 5.33
N LYS A 70 -9.91 8.23 6.47
CA LYS A 70 -8.77 7.73 7.26
C LYS A 70 -7.91 6.77 6.44
N ILE A 71 -8.54 5.76 5.83
CA ILE A 71 -7.85 4.77 4.98
C ILE A 71 -7.01 5.47 3.92
N LEU A 72 -7.60 6.41 3.17
CA LEU A 72 -6.90 7.14 2.10
C LEU A 72 -5.74 8.00 2.61
N GLU A 73 -5.88 8.61 3.78
CA GLU A 73 -4.80 9.41 4.38
C GLU A 73 -3.66 8.53 4.90
N ASP A 74 -3.95 7.37 5.49
CA ASP A 74 -2.94 6.39 5.87
C ASP A 74 -2.19 5.87 4.63
N ASP A 75 -2.93 5.52 3.57
CA ASP A 75 -2.40 5.04 2.29
C ASP A 75 -1.45 6.07 1.66
N ARG A 76 -1.82 7.36 1.71
CA ARG A 76 -0.99 8.47 1.24
C ARG A 76 0.32 8.55 2.03
N GLN A 77 0.26 8.48 3.36
CA GLN A 77 1.45 8.52 4.20
C GLN A 77 2.36 7.29 4.01
N ILE A 78 1.80 6.10 3.78
CA ILE A 78 2.57 4.90 3.44
C ILE A 78 3.33 5.10 2.13
N ARG A 79 2.69 5.67 1.10
CA ARG A 79 3.35 6.01 -0.17
C ARG A 79 4.47 7.02 0.02
N ASP A 80 4.24 8.08 0.80
CA ASP A 80 5.27 9.09 1.11
C ASP A 80 6.53 8.47 1.74
N ILE A 81 6.38 7.39 2.51
CA ILE A 81 7.50 6.67 3.14
C ILE A 81 8.18 5.70 2.15
N THR A 82 7.40 4.95 1.38
CA THR A 82 7.88 3.81 0.59
C THR A 82 8.42 4.20 -0.79
N GLU A 83 7.80 5.19 -1.46
CA GLU A 83 8.16 5.59 -2.82
C GLU A 83 9.58 6.17 -2.94
N PRO A 84 10.07 7.05 -2.04
CA PRO A 84 11.42 7.61 -2.16
C PRO A 84 12.53 6.57 -2.09
N TRP A 85 12.40 5.58 -1.21
CA TRP A 85 13.38 4.50 -1.08
C TRP A 85 13.42 3.62 -2.33
N MET A 86 12.25 3.29 -2.89
CA MET A 86 12.14 2.54 -4.15
C MET A 86 12.75 3.30 -5.34
N ALA A 87 12.54 4.61 -5.41
CA ALA A 87 13.17 5.46 -6.43
C ALA A 87 14.71 5.45 -6.30
N ARG A 88 15.23 5.53 -5.07
CA ARG A 88 16.68 5.46 -4.80
C ARG A 88 17.27 4.11 -5.17
N LEU A 89 16.62 3.01 -4.78
CA LEU A 89 17.06 1.65 -5.14
C LEU A 89 17.11 1.47 -6.66
N SER A 90 16.06 1.91 -7.36
CA SER A 90 15.99 1.87 -8.82
C SER A 90 17.12 2.66 -9.48
N ALA A 91 17.50 3.82 -8.94
CA ALA A 91 18.62 4.61 -9.44
C ALA A 91 19.97 3.89 -9.25
N MET A 92 20.20 3.28 -8.09
CA MET A 92 21.42 2.50 -7.81
C MET A 92 21.56 1.28 -8.72
N MET A 93 20.47 0.59 -9.03
CA MET A 93 20.50 -0.54 -9.96
C MET A 93 20.86 -0.10 -11.39
N LYS A 94 20.38 1.08 -11.82
CA LYS A 94 20.71 1.65 -13.13
C LYS A 94 22.19 2.05 -13.23
N SER A 95 22.74 2.71 -12.21
CA SER A 95 24.16 3.12 -12.22
C SER A 95 25.10 1.91 -12.33
N ASN A 96 24.82 0.83 -11.59
CA ASN A 96 25.62 -0.40 -11.63
C ASN A 96 25.58 -1.09 -13.01
N GLY A 97 24.44 -0.99 -13.72
CA GLY A 97 24.31 -1.48 -15.09
C GLY A 97 25.14 -0.66 -16.09
N THR A 98 25.15 0.66 -15.94
CA THR A 98 25.96 1.58 -16.76
C THR A 98 27.45 1.35 -16.54
N GLU A 99 27.91 1.17 -15.29
CA GLU A 99 29.31 0.87 -14.98
C GLU A 99 29.79 -0.44 -15.62
N ARG A 100 28.99 -1.52 -15.54
CA ARG A 100 29.32 -2.80 -16.20
C ARG A 100 29.46 -2.66 -17.72
N LYS A 101 28.56 -1.90 -18.36
CA LYS A 101 28.57 -1.69 -19.81
C LYS A 101 29.81 -0.90 -20.26
N LEU A 102 30.19 0.12 -19.49
CA LEU A 102 31.41 0.89 -19.74
C LEU A 102 32.66 0.02 -19.58
N ALA A 103 32.78 -0.74 -18.49
CA ALA A 103 33.89 -1.66 -18.27
C ALA A 103 34.06 -2.69 -19.40
N GLN A 104 32.96 -3.23 -19.93
CA GLN A 104 32.98 -4.14 -21.08
C GLN A 104 33.47 -3.46 -22.37
N THR A 105 33.05 -2.22 -22.62
CA THR A 105 33.39 -1.50 -23.86
C THR A 105 34.86 -1.07 -23.87
N TYR A 106 35.38 -0.60 -22.73
CA TYR A 106 36.79 -0.22 -22.60
C TYR A 106 37.73 -1.43 -22.47
N GLY A 107 37.28 -2.54 -21.85
CA GLY A 107 38.06 -3.79 -21.79
C GLY A 107 38.12 -4.54 -23.12
N ALA A 108 37.08 -4.45 -23.95
CA ALA A 108 37.08 -5.06 -25.29
C ALA A 108 38.02 -4.36 -26.28
N ASN A 109 38.36 -3.08 -26.06
CA ASN A 109 39.20 -2.28 -26.94
C ASN A 109 40.72 -2.38 -26.63
N GLN A 110 41.15 -3.26 -25.72
CA GLN A 110 42.58 -3.45 -25.39
C GLN A 110 43.20 -4.74 -25.96
N ASN A 111 42.44 -5.54 -26.71
CA ASN A 111 42.93 -6.73 -27.42
C ASN A 111 42.82 -6.51 -28.95
N GLY A 112 43.61 -5.57 -29.48
CA GLY A 112 43.77 -5.32 -30.92
C GLY A 112 45.23 -5.15 -31.27
#